data_AF-A0AAP0HMW0-F1
#
_entry.id   AF-A0AAP0HMW0-F1
#
_cell.length_a   1.000
_cell.length_b   1.000
_cell.length_c   1.000
_cell.angle_alpha   90.00
_cell.angle_beta   90.00
_cell.angle_gamma   90.00
#
_symmetry.space_group_name_H-M   'P 1'
#
loop_
_entity.id
_entity.type
_entity.pdbx_description
1 polymer ?
#
loop_
_entity_poly.entity_id
_entity_poly.type
_entity_poly.pdbx_seq_one_letter_code
_entity_poly.pdbx_strand_id
1 'polypeptide(L)'
;MSARHVIEEANRPRQYICSRKDIFGTWGLVIRGRWLPLQFVQNGPSLWSFVLSAPYTNAYVAIGFSPSGRMPGSSAVVGWSGSDGALVIKRYYLGDTNPSQVYPDQGELPIVPNSSAIKLQSSRLYIAFQLNTTQPPSRVLYSFGRGTYFPRRIIA
;
A
#
# COMPACT_ATOMS: atom_id res chain seq x y z
N MET A 1 -9.37 -7.17 17.45
CA MET A 1 -9.28 -8.07 16.29
C MET A 1 -7.89 -7.89 15.68
N SER A 2 -7.06 -8.94 15.62
CA SER A 2 -5.63 -8.87 15.25
C SER A 2 -5.44 -8.81 13.73
N ALA A 3 -4.37 -8.15 13.24
CA ALA A 3 -3.97 -8.14 11.83
C ALA A 3 -3.89 -9.55 11.21
N ARG A 4 -3.62 -10.59 12.03
CA ARG A 4 -3.66 -12.00 11.62
C ARG A 4 -5.05 -12.48 11.16
N HIS A 5 -6.11 -11.99 11.79
CA HIS A 5 -7.49 -12.36 11.50
C HIS A 5 -8.00 -11.70 10.20
N VAL A 6 -7.48 -10.51 9.88
CA VAL A 6 -7.85 -9.76 8.66
C VAL A 6 -7.32 -10.44 7.39
N ILE A 7 -6.18 -11.15 7.48
CA ILE A 7 -5.57 -11.89 6.37
C ILE A 7 -6.43 -13.09 5.92
N GLU A 8 -7.27 -13.63 6.79
CA GLU A 8 -8.13 -14.79 6.49
C GLU A 8 -9.41 -14.38 5.74
N GLU A 9 -10.00 -13.24 6.09
CA GLU A 9 -11.14 -12.64 5.39
C GLU A 9 -10.78 -12.21 3.95
N ALA A 10 -9.50 -11.84 3.80
CA ALA A 10 -8.50 -12.04 2.73
C ALA A 10 -8.79 -12.80 1.40
N ASN A 11 -9.91 -13.49 1.22
CA ASN A 11 -10.07 -14.45 0.12
C ASN A 11 -11.36 -14.31 -0.73
N ARG A 12 -12.08 -13.18 -0.67
CA ARG A 12 -13.30 -12.96 -1.47
C ARG A 12 -13.17 -11.81 -2.51
N PRO A 13 -13.79 -11.90 -3.70
CA PRO A 13 -13.51 -11.00 -4.83
C PRO A 13 -14.42 -9.74 -4.90
N ARG A 14 -13.83 -8.52 -5.01
CA ARG A 14 -14.46 -7.26 -5.51
C ARG A 14 -13.39 -6.29 -6.12
N GLN A 15 -13.80 -5.37 -7.01
CA GLN A 15 -13.03 -4.74 -8.12
C GLN A 15 -12.37 -3.33 -7.89
N TYR A 16 -11.44 -2.96 -8.81
CA TYR A 16 -11.21 -1.65 -9.52
C TYR A 16 -9.83 -0.93 -9.46
N ILE A 17 -9.63 0.04 -10.38
CA ILE A 17 -8.49 0.40 -11.30
C ILE A 17 -7.48 1.47 -10.80
N CYS A 18 -6.19 1.49 -11.26
CA CYS A 18 -5.43 2.72 -11.62
C CYS A 18 -4.11 2.46 -12.43
N SER A 19 -3.67 3.41 -13.30
CA SER A 19 -2.48 3.33 -14.18
C SER A 19 -1.70 4.68 -14.37
N ARG A 20 -0.35 4.56 -14.39
CA ARG A 20 0.75 5.38 -15.00
C ARG A 20 1.65 6.23 -14.06
N LYS A 21 2.98 6.03 -14.23
CA LYS A 21 4.18 6.48 -13.47
C LYS A 21 4.11 6.10 -11.98
N ASP A 22 4.93 5.13 -11.57
CA ASP A 22 4.94 4.63 -10.19
C ASP A 22 5.28 5.75 -9.20
N ILE A 23 4.82 5.59 -7.94
CA ILE A 23 4.98 6.59 -6.88
C ILE A 23 6.45 6.91 -6.54
N PHE A 24 7.41 6.12 -7.03
CA PHE A 24 8.85 6.30 -6.82
C PHE A 24 9.61 6.71 -8.09
N GLY A 25 8.90 7.20 -9.12
CA GLY A 25 9.52 7.66 -10.37
C GLY A 25 10.17 6.57 -11.22
N THR A 26 9.93 5.30 -10.88
CA THR A 26 10.41 4.15 -11.64
C THR A 26 9.46 3.85 -12.81
N TRP A 27 9.99 3.32 -13.92
CA TRP A 27 9.18 2.86 -15.04
C TRP A 27 8.50 1.52 -14.69
N GLY A 28 7.41 1.58 -13.93
CA GLY A 28 6.52 0.45 -13.70
C GLY A 28 5.51 0.31 -14.82
N LEU A 29 5.75 -0.63 -15.74
CA LEU A 29 4.73 -1.07 -16.67
C LEU A 29 3.66 -1.85 -15.88
N VAL A 30 2.42 -1.34 -15.87
CA VAL A 30 1.24 -2.13 -15.49
C VAL A 30 1.16 -3.31 -16.44
N ILE A 31 1.56 -4.49 -15.99
CA ILE A 31 1.59 -5.67 -16.85
C ILE A 31 0.17 -6.25 -16.94
N ARG A 32 -0.45 -6.04 -18.11
CA ARG A 32 -1.49 -6.90 -18.69
C ARG A 32 -2.75 -7.12 -17.84
N GLY A 33 -3.38 -6.06 -17.34
CA GLY A 33 -4.72 -6.15 -16.74
C GLY A 33 -4.82 -7.05 -15.50
N ARG A 34 -3.70 -7.25 -14.77
CA ARG A 34 -3.67 -8.11 -13.59
C ARG A 34 -4.01 -7.30 -12.33
N TRP A 35 -5.19 -7.59 -11.78
CA TRP A 35 -5.72 -6.94 -10.59
C TRP A 35 -4.97 -7.39 -9.32
N LEU A 36 -4.65 -6.45 -8.44
CA LEU A 36 -4.18 -6.76 -7.10
C LEU A 36 -5.41 -6.91 -6.18
N PRO A 37 -5.59 -8.04 -5.49
CA PRO A 37 -6.68 -8.16 -4.53
C PRO A 37 -6.46 -7.18 -3.38
N LEU A 38 -7.35 -6.19 -3.26
CA LEU A 38 -7.55 -5.38 -2.07
C LEU A 38 -8.84 -5.84 -1.40
N GLN A 39 -8.76 -6.08 -0.10
CA GLN A 39 -9.90 -6.40 0.71
C GLN A 39 -9.98 -5.48 1.88
N PHE A 40 -11.21 -5.14 2.24
CA PHE A 40 -11.46 -4.23 3.32
C PHE A 40 -12.77 -4.57 4.01
N VAL A 41 -12.80 -4.34 5.32
CA VAL A 41 -13.96 -4.59 6.16
C VAL A 41 -14.06 -3.50 7.22
N GLN A 42 -15.28 -3.10 7.54
CA GLN A 42 -15.58 -2.19 8.62
C GLN A 42 -15.70 -3.00 9.92
N ASN A 43 -14.72 -2.85 10.81
CA ASN A 43 -14.64 -3.54 12.10
C ASN A 43 -15.23 -2.73 13.26
N GLY A 44 -15.76 -1.54 12.97
CA GLY A 44 -16.42 -0.64 13.91
C GLY A 44 -16.85 0.65 13.20
N PRO A 45 -17.58 1.56 13.87
CA PRO A 45 -18.17 2.75 13.24
C PRO A 45 -17.19 3.56 12.40
N SER A 46 -15.94 3.70 12.88
CA SER A 46 -14.86 4.39 12.17
C SER A 46 -13.64 3.51 11.94
N LEU A 47 -13.73 2.20 12.15
CA LEU A 47 -12.55 1.32 12.06
C LEU A 47 -12.63 0.48 10.79
N TRP A 48 -11.71 0.71 9.86
CA TRP A 48 -11.60 -0.05 8.62
C TRP A 48 -10.30 -0.84 8.61
N SER A 49 -10.37 -2.13 8.32
CA SER A 49 -9.18 -2.97 8.11
C SER A 49 -8.99 -3.21 6.63
N PHE A 50 -7.74 -3.13 6.15
CA PHE A 50 -7.37 -3.35 4.76
C PHE A 50 -6.33 -4.45 4.65
N VAL A 51 -6.41 -5.24 3.58
CA VAL A 51 -5.38 -6.20 3.16
C VAL A 51 -5.18 -6.08 1.67
N LEU A 52 -3.97 -5.69 1.25
CA LEU A 52 -3.55 -5.73 -0.13
C LEU A 52 -2.61 -6.91 -0.33
N SER A 53 -2.85 -7.69 -1.38
CA SER A 53 -1.97 -8.78 -1.78
C SER A 53 -1.38 -8.53 -3.18
N ALA A 54 -0.10 -8.87 -3.34
CA ALA A 54 0.60 -8.80 -4.62
C ALA A 54 1.58 -9.95 -4.80
N PRO A 55 1.86 -10.38 -6.05
CA PRO A 55 2.99 -11.25 -6.34
C PRO A 55 4.29 -10.63 -5.82
N TYR A 56 5.13 -11.42 -5.17
CA TYR A 56 6.42 -10.95 -4.68
C TYR A 56 7.42 -10.85 -5.84
N THR A 57 7.85 -9.63 -6.14
CA THR A 57 8.78 -9.28 -7.23
C THR A 57 10.16 -8.85 -6.74
N ASN A 58 10.47 -9.15 -5.47
CA ASN A 58 11.67 -8.66 -4.76
C ASN A 58 11.79 -7.12 -4.72
N ALA A 59 10.65 -6.43 -4.75
CA ALA A 59 10.54 -4.97 -4.82
C ALA A 59 9.57 -4.47 -3.75
N TYR A 60 8.68 -3.53 -4.12
CA TYR A 60 7.64 -2.98 -3.27
C TYR A 60 6.23 -3.23 -3.82
N VAL A 61 5.24 -3.13 -2.95
CA VAL A 61 3.82 -2.98 -3.25
C VAL A 61 3.30 -1.74 -2.51
N ALA A 62 2.43 -0.97 -3.14
CA ALA A 62 1.86 0.22 -2.54
C ALA A 62 0.38 0.38 -2.86
N ILE A 63 -0.33 0.96 -1.90
CA ILE A 63 -1.69 1.47 -2.03
C ILE A 63 -1.72 2.93 -1.62
N GLY A 64 -2.27 3.78 -2.48
CA GLY A 64 -2.50 5.19 -2.24
C GLY A 64 -3.98 5.49 -2.08
N PHE A 65 -4.30 6.51 -1.32
CA PHE A 65 -5.64 7.07 -1.18
C PHE A 65 -5.58 8.52 -1.60
N SER A 66 -6.41 8.86 -2.59
CA SER A 66 -6.32 10.12 -3.30
C SER A 66 -7.65 10.88 -3.28
N PRO A 67 -7.68 12.15 -2.86
CA PRO A 67 -8.87 12.99 -3.03
C PRO A 67 -9.19 13.22 -4.51
N SER A 68 -8.16 13.37 -5.34
CA SER A 68 -8.27 13.76 -6.76
C SER A 68 -8.25 12.57 -7.72
N GLY A 69 -7.90 11.36 -7.24
CA GLY A 69 -7.63 10.20 -8.10
C GLY A 69 -6.27 10.29 -8.82
N ARG A 70 -5.42 11.24 -8.44
CA ARG A 70 -4.07 11.44 -8.97
C ARG A 70 -3.04 11.32 -7.84
N MET A 71 -1.80 10.99 -8.20
CA MET A 71 -0.71 10.84 -7.22
C MET A 71 -0.48 12.10 -6.36
N PRO A 72 -0.34 13.32 -6.92
CA PRO A 72 -0.09 14.51 -6.09
C PRO A 72 -1.21 14.79 -5.08
N GLY A 73 -0.81 15.14 -3.86
CA GLY A 73 -1.69 15.37 -2.71
C GLY A 73 -2.28 14.08 -2.11
N SER A 74 -1.78 12.91 -2.49
CA SER A 74 -2.27 11.63 -1.94
C SER A 74 -1.43 11.17 -0.76
N SER A 75 -2.01 10.25 0.02
CA SER A 75 -1.28 9.51 1.05
C SER A 75 -1.21 8.03 0.67
N ALA A 76 -0.12 7.34 1.01
CA ALA A 76 0.08 5.94 0.63
C ALA A 76 0.63 5.09 1.76
N VAL A 77 0.37 3.78 1.69
CA VAL A 77 1.01 2.74 2.48
C VAL A 77 1.81 1.87 1.52
N VAL A 78 3.08 1.66 1.83
CA VAL A 78 4.05 0.98 0.99
C VAL A 78 4.71 -0.12 1.78
N GLY A 79 4.73 -1.33 1.23
CA GLY A 79 5.42 -2.49 1.80
C GLY A 79 6.47 -3.04 0.87
N TRP A 80 7.63 -3.44 1.39
CA TRP A 80 8.71 -4.08 0.64
C TRP A 80 9.50 -5.04 1.51
N SER A 81 10.32 -5.86 0.87
CA SER A 81 11.36 -6.63 1.55
C SER A 81 12.67 -5.85 1.44
N GLY A 82 13.31 -5.50 2.54
CA GLY A 82 14.66 -4.95 2.56
C GLY A 82 15.69 -5.93 2.00
N SER A 83 16.88 -5.42 1.68
CA SER A 83 18.01 -6.22 1.18
C SER A 83 18.51 -7.26 2.20
N ASP A 84 18.23 -7.05 3.48
CA ASP A 84 18.48 -7.95 4.61
C ASP A 84 17.37 -9.00 4.80
N GLY A 85 16.35 -9.02 3.93
CA GLY A 85 15.17 -9.86 4.07
C GLY A 85 14.14 -9.33 5.07
N ALA A 86 14.38 -8.18 5.71
CA ALA A 86 13.43 -7.59 6.64
C ALA A 86 12.22 -7.04 5.89
N LEU A 87 11.01 -7.43 6.28
CA LEU A 87 9.81 -6.86 5.71
C LEU A 87 9.53 -5.49 6.34
N VAL A 88 9.38 -4.47 5.50
CA VAL A 88 9.16 -3.08 5.91
C VAL A 88 7.82 -2.60 5.38
N ILE A 89 7.06 -1.90 6.22
CA ILE A 89 5.84 -1.18 5.84
C ILE A 89 5.94 0.26 6.34
N LYS A 90 5.66 1.22 5.47
CA LYS A 90 5.70 2.66 5.80
C LYS A 90 4.55 3.41 5.15
N ARG A 91 4.16 4.51 5.79
CA ARG A 91 3.27 5.52 5.19
C ARG A 91 4.07 6.57 4.43
N TYR A 92 3.46 7.18 3.43
CA TYR A 92 4.06 8.22 2.61
C TYR A 92 3.05 9.33 2.30
N TYR A 93 3.54 10.57 2.23
CA TYR A 93 2.85 11.66 1.55
C TYR A 93 3.39 11.84 0.13
N LEU A 94 2.51 11.90 -0.86
CA LEU A 94 2.84 12.03 -2.28
C LEU A 94 2.57 13.48 -2.70
N GLY A 95 3.52 14.38 -2.45
CA GLY A 95 3.36 15.81 -2.74
C GLY A 95 3.28 16.11 -4.23
N ASP A 96 4.07 15.43 -5.05
CA ASP A 96 4.07 15.54 -6.52
C ASP A 96 4.51 14.21 -7.15
N THR A 97 4.49 14.15 -8.48
CA THR A 97 5.10 13.12 -9.33
C THR A 97 6.64 13.11 -9.30
N ASN A 98 7.27 14.13 -8.74
CA ASN A 98 8.72 14.17 -8.54
C ASN A 98 9.11 13.32 -7.31
N PRO A 99 10.05 12.35 -7.43
CA PRO A 99 10.50 11.55 -6.30
C PRO A 99 11.02 12.35 -5.09
N SER A 100 11.53 13.57 -5.28
CA SER A 100 11.96 14.44 -4.17
C SER A 100 10.80 14.98 -3.33
N GLN A 101 9.57 14.89 -3.83
CA GLN A 101 8.35 15.30 -3.14
C GLN A 101 7.53 14.11 -2.66
N VAL A 102 8.20 12.98 -2.43
CA VAL A 102 7.63 11.77 -1.83
C VAL A 102 8.23 11.61 -0.44
N TYR A 103 7.43 11.89 0.58
CA TYR A 103 7.92 12.02 1.94
C TYR A 103 7.56 10.78 2.77
N PRO A 104 8.55 10.00 3.23
CA PRO A 104 8.31 8.86 4.10
C PRO A 104 7.81 9.30 5.48
N ASP A 105 7.05 8.42 6.12
CA ASP A 105 6.52 8.59 7.48
C ASP A 105 5.59 9.81 7.65
N GLN A 106 5.17 10.41 6.53
CA GLN A 106 4.22 11.52 6.43
C GLN A 106 2.90 11.08 5.79
N GLY A 107 1.93 11.99 5.77
CA GLY A 107 0.61 11.81 5.16
C GLY A 107 -0.52 11.89 6.17
N GLU A 108 -1.72 12.12 5.65
CA GLU A 108 -2.94 12.38 6.44
C GLU A 108 -3.79 11.12 6.64
N LEU A 109 -3.33 9.96 6.15
CA LEU A 109 -4.04 8.70 6.40
C LEU A 109 -4.12 8.44 7.91
N PRO A 110 -5.34 8.31 8.47
CA PRO A 110 -5.54 8.10 9.90
C PRO A 110 -5.26 6.63 10.26
N ILE A 111 -4.02 6.18 10.06
CA ILE A 111 -3.61 4.81 10.35
C ILE A 111 -3.67 4.58 11.86
N VAL A 112 -4.34 3.52 12.30
CA VAL A 112 -4.38 3.14 13.70
C VAL A 112 -2.96 2.73 14.14
N PRO A 113 -2.43 3.29 15.23
CA PRO A 113 -1.10 2.92 15.72
C PRO A 113 -0.94 1.41 15.90
N ASN A 114 0.21 0.87 15.50
CA ASN A 114 0.54 -0.56 15.61
C ASN A 114 -0.42 -1.52 14.87
N SER A 115 -1.23 -1.03 13.92
CA SER A 115 -2.14 -1.86 13.12
C SER A 115 -1.55 -2.34 11.79
N SER A 116 -0.41 -1.76 11.39
CA SER A 116 0.26 -2.07 10.14
C SER A 116 1.07 -3.37 10.24
N ALA A 117 0.93 -4.25 9.27
CA ALA A 117 1.66 -5.51 9.18
C ALA A 117 2.03 -5.82 7.74
N ILE A 118 3.14 -6.53 7.56
CA ILE A 118 3.58 -7.04 6.27
C ILE A 118 4.02 -8.50 6.41
N LYS A 119 3.64 -9.33 5.44
CA LYS A 119 3.98 -10.75 5.42
C LYS A 119 4.30 -11.21 4.01
N LEU A 120 5.39 -11.97 3.86
CA LEU A 120 5.69 -12.72 2.66
C LEU A 120 5.28 -14.18 2.89
N GLN A 121 4.35 -14.69 2.08
CA GLN A 121 3.88 -16.07 2.17
C GLN A 121 3.57 -16.61 0.78
N SER A 122 4.09 -17.79 0.45
CA SER A 122 3.85 -18.48 -0.83
C SER A 122 4.06 -17.57 -2.05
N SER A 123 5.20 -16.85 -2.07
CA SER A 123 5.57 -15.90 -3.14
C SER A 123 4.58 -14.73 -3.32
N ARG A 124 3.84 -14.38 -2.27
CA ARG A 124 2.96 -13.21 -2.23
C ARG A 124 3.27 -12.33 -1.04
N LEU A 125 3.32 -11.02 -1.30
CA LEU A 125 3.44 -10.01 -0.28
C LEU A 125 2.04 -9.54 0.11
N TYR A 126 1.76 -9.57 1.41
CA TYR A 126 0.54 -9.05 2.01
C TYR A 126 0.92 -7.84 2.84
N ILE A 127 0.24 -6.72 2.62
CA ILE A 127 0.25 -5.58 3.54
C ILE A 127 -1.13 -5.45 4.15
N ALA A 128 -1.17 -5.26 5.46
CA ALA A 128 -2.38 -5.03 6.22
C ALA A 128 -2.22 -3.77 7.06
N PHE A 129 -3.29 -3.00 7.22
CA PHE A 129 -3.33 -1.81 8.06
C PHE A 129 -4.77 -1.47 8.41
N GLN A 130 -4.96 -0.65 9.44
CA GLN A 130 -6.28 -0.15 9.80
C GLN A 130 -6.33 1.36 9.69
N LEU A 131 -7.47 1.89 9.25
CA LEU A 131 -7.78 3.31 9.22
C LEU A 131 -8.87 3.64 10.25
N ASN A 132 -8.70 4.75 10.96
CA ASN A 132 -9.72 5.36 11.79
C ASN A 132 -10.45 6.47 11.01
N THR A 133 -11.48 6.11 10.26
CA THR A 133 -12.30 7.02 9.45
C THR A 133 -13.74 6.51 9.35
N THR A 134 -14.72 7.41 9.30
CA THR A 134 -16.14 7.06 9.10
C THR A 134 -16.39 6.47 7.72
N GLN A 135 -15.68 6.95 6.70
CA GLN A 135 -15.70 6.40 5.36
C GLN A 135 -14.28 6.31 4.80
N PRO A 136 -13.89 5.17 4.20
CA PRO A 136 -12.57 5.04 3.61
C PRO A 136 -12.49 5.90 2.35
N PRO A 137 -11.31 6.46 2.02
CA PRO A 137 -11.19 7.31 0.83
C PRO A 137 -11.57 6.52 -0.42
N SER A 138 -12.43 7.11 -1.26
CA SER A 138 -13.12 6.40 -2.34
C SER A 138 -12.26 6.16 -3.58
N ARG A 139 -11.12 6.87 -3.72
CA ARG A 139 -10.21 6.71 -4.86
C ARG A 139 -8.90 6.12 -4.38
N VAL A 140 -8.65 4.90 -4.84
CA VAL A 140 -7.47 4.14 -4.49
C VAL A 140 -6.50 4.13 -5.67
N LEU A 141 -5.22 4.30 -5.38
CA LEU A 141 -4.10 4.18 -6.32
C LEU A 141 -3.34 2.90 -5.97
N TYR A 142 -2.79 2.21 -6.96
CA TYR A 142 -1.93 1.05 -6.73
C TYR A 142 -0.63 1.21 -7.51
N SER A 143 0.46 0.73 -6.93
CA SER A 143 1.73 0.54 -7.64
C SER A 143 2.48 -0.64 -7.08
N PHE A 144 3.36 -1.23 -7.90
CA PHE A 144 4.24 -2.30 -7.47
C PHE A 144 5.52 -2.25 -8.30
N GLY A 145 6.65 -2.44 -7.63
CA GLY A 145 7.95 -2.43 -8.27
C GLY A 145 8.29 -3.75 -8.95
N ARG A 146 9.27 -3.71 -9.84
CA ARG A 146 9.97 -4.88 -10.38
C ARG A 146 11.47 -4.69 -10.19
N GLY A 147 12.16 -5.71 -9.70
CA GLY A 147 13.62 -5.65 -9.47
C GLY A 147 13.99 -5.03 -8.12
N THR A 148 15.26 -4.66 -7.95
CA THR A 148 15.88 -4.28 -6.66
C THR A 148 15.61 -2.83 -6.22
N TYR A 149 14.53 -2.20 -6.71
CA TYR A 149 14.19 -0.82 -6.35
C TYR A 149 13.37 -0.80 -5.06
N PHE A 150 14.04 -0.47 -3.96
CA PHE A 150 13.43 -0.30 -2.65
C PHE A 150 13.11 1.18 -2.37
N PRO A 151 11.95 1.49 -1.78
CA PRO A 151 11.67 2.81 -1.23
C PRO A 151 12.81 3.17 -0.26
N ARG A 152 13.42 4.36 -0.44
CA ARG A 152 14.57 4.74 0.37
C ARG A 152 14.19 4.71 1.86
N ARG A 153 14.91 3.89 2.60
CA ARG A 153 14.97 3.88 4.06
C ARG A 153 15.76 5.13 4.47
N ILE A 154 15.10 6.17 4.97
CA ILE A 154 15.83 7.22 5.71
C ILE A 154 16.20 6.57 7.04
N ILE A 155 17.48 6.26 7.19
CA ILE A 155 18.09 5.95 8.49
C ILE A 155 18.41 7.33 9.10
N ALA A 156 17.94 7.53 10.34
CA ALA A 156 18.10 8.66 11.26
C ALA A 156 18.85 9.90 10.77
#